data_AF-A0A383VW16-F1
#
_entry.id   AF-A0A383VW16-F1
#
_cell.length_a   1.000
_cell.length_b   1.000
_cell.length_c   1.000
_cell.angle_alpha   90.00
_cell.angle_beta   90.00
_cell.angle_gamma   90.00
#
_symmetry.space_group_name_H-M   'P 1'
#
loop_
_entity.id
_entity.type
_entity.pdbx_description
1 polymer ?
#
loop_
_entity_poly.entity_id
_entity_poly.type
_entity_poly.pdbx_seq_one_letter_code
_entity_poly.pdbx_strand_id
1 'polypeptide(L)'
;MHVLLLVTVLALLSGPQVATCRSALYNTTHARVGGKLNVHIISHTHNDPGWLSSYAQYHRTLDLDGHTIGGVEAILDTVVSSLVDNPDRTFVYADLAFFVKWWQELHEDTKAVVRSLVQQGRFEFTGGGIVQHDEANSHYSGMVDQMSLGMRFLQDEFGHTPRIAWQLDGFGHSRTEPLLKSMGGFDALFFGRSDESDMRQRKENRSLELIWRGSESYGSETDMFTSQYPTGNYGEHQIRLHVSG
;
A
#
# COMPACT_ATOMS: atom_id res chain seq x y z
N MET A 1 -35.42 17.51 -39.40
CA MET A 1 -34.36 18.08 -38.54
C MET A 1 -34.70 18.07 -37.04
N HIS A 2 -35.58 17.19 -36.55
CA HIS A 2 -35.98 17.14 -35.12
C HIS A 2 -35.77 15.79 -34.43
N VAL A 3 -35.43 14.73 -35.16
CA VAL A 3 -35.18 13.40 -34.57
C VAL A 3 -33.72 13.25 -34.10
N LEU A 4 -32.77 13.96 -34.73
CA LEU A 4 -31.35 13.86 -34.40
C LEU A 4 -30.97 14.56 -33.08
N LEU A 5 -31.77 15.56 -32.65
CA LEU A 5 -31.53 16.31 -31.42
C LEU A 5 -31.98 15.54 -30.16
N LEU A 6 -32.96 14.64 -30.30
CA LEU A 6 -33.50 13.89 -29.15
C LEU A 6 -32.54 12.76 -28.71
N VAL A 7 -31.83 12.15 -29.68
CA VAL A 7 -30.88 11.06 -29.41
C VAL A 7 -29.58 11.58 -28.76
N THR A 8 -29.16 12.79 -29.10
CA THR A 8 -27.96 13.42 -28.49
C THR A 8 -28.20 13.90 -27.06
N VAL A 9 -29.44 14.27 -26.70
CA VAL A 9 -29.77 14.67 -25.32
C VAL A 9 -29.89 13.47 -24.38
N LEU A 10 -30.34 12.29 -24.85
CA LEU A 10 -30.36 11.09 -24.02
C LEU A 10 -28.96 10.53 -23.73
N ALA A 11 -27.99 10.70 -24.63
CA ALA A 11 -26.61 10.26 -24.41
C ALA A 11 -25.83 11.12 -23.39
N LEU A 12 -26.32 12.33 -23.08
CA LEU A 12 -25.72 13.25 -22.11
C LEU A 12 -26.28 13.09 -20.67
N LEU A 13 -27.28 12.21 -20.48
CA LEU A 13 -27.87 11.94 -19.16
C LEU A 13 -27.33 10.65 -18.49
N SER A 14 -26.53 9.87 -19.19
CA SER A 14 -25.77 8.77 -18.62
C SER A 14 -24.38 9.26 -18.21
N GLY A 15 -24.32 9.98 -17.09
CA GLY A 15 -23.06 10.07 -16.32
C GLY A 15 -22.58 8.66 -15.97
N PRO A 16 -21.30 8.48 -15.57
CA PRO A 16 -20.81 7.16 -15.17
C PRO A 16 -21.76 6.57 -14.13
N GLN A 17 -22.43 5.47 -14.50
CA GLN A 17 -23.17 4.67 -13.55
C GLN A 17 -22.13 4.11 -12.60
N VAL A 18 -21.92 4.80 -11.48
CA VAL A 18 -21.28 4.20 -10.32
C VAL A 18 -22.17 3.02 -9.97
N ALA A 19 -21.72 1.81 -10.30
CA ALA A 19 -22.40 0.60 -9.89
C ALA A 19 -22.44 0.61 -8.36
N THR A 20 -23.55 1.04 -7.78
CA THR A 20 -23.77 1.02 -6.35
C THR A 20 -24.12 -0.40 -5.95
N CYS A 21 -23.16 -1.32 -6.01
CA CYS A 21 -23.23 -2.52 -5.19
C CYS A 21 -22.84 -2.08 -3.77
N ARG A 22 -23.77 -1.44 -3.06
CA ARG A 22 -23.67 -1.31 -1.62
C ARG A 22 -24.40 -2.51 -1.04
N SER A 23 -23.74 -3.27 -0.19
CA SER A 23 -24.43 -4.27 0.61
C SER A 23 -25.55 -3.57 1.38
N ALA A 24 -26.82 -3.92 1.08
CA ALA A 24 -27.97 -3.35 1.79
C ALA A 24 -27.98 -3.68 3.30
N LEU A 25 -27.10 -4.60 3.73
CA LEU A 25 -27.02 -5.11 5.10
C LEU A 25 -26.03 -4.33 6.00
N TYR A 26 -25.01 -3.68 5.43
CA TYR A 26 -23.94 -3.04 6.22
C TYR A 26 -23.67 -1.60 5.76
N ASN A 27 -23.58 -0.68 6.72
CA ASN A 27 -23.06 0.67 6.44
C ASN A 27 -21.52 0.64 6.42
N THR A 28 -20.95 0.54 5.23
CA THR A 28 -19.49 0.54 5.01
C THR A 28 -18.90 1.93 4.75
N THR A 29 -19.74 2.98 4.75
CA THR A 29 -19.25 4.34 4.55
C THR A 29 -18.35 4.76 5.71
N HIS A 30 -17.24 5.43 5.39
CA HIS A 30 -16.28 5.92 6.37
C HIS A 30 -16.17 7.43 6.27
N ALA A 31 -16.15 8.09 7.43
CA ALA A 31 -15.89 9.52 7.54
C ALA A 31 -15.26 9.79 8.90
N ARG A 32 -14.39 10.78 8.97
CA ARG A 32 -13.85 11.22 10.25
C ARG A 32 -14.93 11.93 11.05
N VAL A 33 -15.06 11.61 12.33
CA VAL A 33 -15.98 12.27 13.25
C VAL A 33 -15.16 13.08 14.25
N GLY A 34 -15.36 14.40 14.25
CA GLY A 34 -14.71 15.31 15.20
C GLY A 34 -15.08 14.96 16.65
N GLY A 35 -14.10 15.10 17.56
CA GLY A 35 -14.29 14.79 18.98
C GLY A 35 -14.42 13.29 19.32
N LYS A 36 -14.18 12.40 18.35
CA LYS A 36 -14.14 10.95 18.57
C LYS A 36 -12.79 10.38 18.15
N LEU A 37 -12.48 9.20 18.69
CA LEU A 37 -11.43 8.36 18.13
C LEU A 37 -11.84 7.91 16.73
N ASN A 38 -10.95 8.13 15.76
CA ASN A 38 -11.12 7.68 14.39
C ASN A 38 -10.17 6.50 14.17
N VAL A 39 -10.74 5.37 13.77
CA VAL A 39 -9.99 4.12 13.57
C VAL A 39 -9.83 3.90 12.08
N HIS A 40 -8.59 3.92 11.61
CA HIS A 40 -8.24 3.64 10.23
C HIS A 40 -7.93 2.15 10.08
N ILE A 41 -8.79 1.40 9.38
CA ILE A 41 -8.54 0.01 9.03
C ILE A 41 -7.86 -0.02 7.68
N ILE A 42 -6.57 -0.35 7.66
CA ILE A 42 -5.77 -0.40 6.43
C ILE A 42 -5.62 -1.85 6.00
N SER A 43 -6.43 -2.28 5.04
CA SER A 43 -6.30 -3.61 4.44
C SER A 43 -5.05 -3.66 3.56
N HIS A 44 -4.19 -4.65 3.80
CA HIS A 44 -2.98 -4.88 3.02
C HIS A 44 -2.68 -6.39 2.95
N THR A 45 -1.69 -6.74 2.13
CA THR A 45 -1.03 -8.05 2.13
C THR A 45 0.48 -7.82 2.19
N HIS A 46 1.23 -8.76 2.75
CA HIS A 46 2.69 -8.75 2.72
C HIS A 46 3.14 -9.93 1.84
N ASN A 47 3.91 -9.65 0.79
CA ASN A 47 4.28 -10.65 -0.20
C ASN A 47 5.79 -10.67 -0.41
N ASP A 48 6.48 -11.55 0.32
CA ASP A 48 7.91 -11.77 0.15
C ASP A 48 8.24 -12.27 -1.26
N PRO A 49 9.04 -11.53 -2.05
CA PRO A 49 9.47 -11.97 -3.37
C PRO A 49 10.60 -13.01 -3.29
N GLY A 50 10.40 -14.03 -2.45
CA GLY A 50 11.36 -15.07 -2.10
C GLY A 50 11.66 -15.10 -0.60
N TRP A 51 11.30 -16.18 0.08
CA TRP A 51 11.65 -16.43 1.49
C TRP A 51 11.62 -17.94 1.78
N LEU A 52 10.50 -18.48 2.27
CA LEU A 52 10.33 -19.93 2.45
C LEU A 52 10.06 -20.66 1.11
N SER A 53 9.55 -19.94 0.13
CA SER A 53 9.37 -20.40 -1.25
C SER A 53 10.00 -19.40 -2.22
N SER A 54 10.27 -19.85 -3.45
CA SER A 54 10.77 -18.96 -4.50
C SER A 54 9.68 -17.98 -4.96
N TYR A 55 10.11 -16.88 -5.56
CA TYR A 55 9.21 -15.92 -6.22
C TYR A 55 8.19 -16.59 -7.15
N ALA A 56 8.63 -17.52 -8.01
CA ALA A 56 7.74 -18.21 -8.94
C ALA A 56 6.67 -19.07 -8.23
N GLN A 57 7.04 -19.69 -7.10
CA GLN A 57 6.12 -20.50 -6.29
C GLN A 57 5.14 -19.65 -5.48
N TYR A 58 5.53 -18.44 -5.07
CA TYR A 58 4.59 -17.52 -4.42
C TYR A 58 3.62 -16.87 -5.41
N HIS A 59 4.08 -16.58 -6.64
CA HIS A 59 3.25 -15.90 -7.63
C HIS A 59 1.96 -16.66 -7.93
N ARG A 60 2.06 -17.97 -8.19
CA ARG A 60 0.90 -18.85 -8.46
C ARG A 60 0.63 -19.79 -7.32
N THR A 61 -0.65 -20.11 -7.11
CA THR A 61 -1.05 -21.15 -6.17
C THR A 61 -0.42 -22.49 -6.56
N LEU A 62 0.30 -23.11 -5.63
CA LEU A 62 0.80 -24.47 -5.78
C LEU A 62 0.33 -25.30 -4.59
N ASP A 63 -0.27 -26.45 -4.87
CA ASP A 63 -0.54 -27.45 -3.84
C ASP A 63 0.66 -28.40 -3.74
N LEU A 64 1.35 -28.37 -2.60
CA LEU A 64 2.44 -29.29 -2.27
C LEU A 64 2.00 -30.18 -1.10
N ASP A 65 1.77 -31.47 -1.36
CA ASP A 65 1.46 -32.49 -0.35
C ASP A 65 0.30 -32.11 0.61
N GLY A 66 -0.73 -31.45 0.09
CA GLY A 66 -1.89 -30.99 0.87
C GLY A 66 -1.73 -29.63 1.55
N HIS A 67 -0.61 -28.94 1.32
CA HIS A 67 -0.37 -27.56 1.72
C HIS A 67 -0.41 -26.64 0.50
N THR A 68 -1.39 -25.75 0.45
CA THR A 68 -1.44 -24.66 -0.53
C THR A 68 -0.40 -23.60 -0.17
N ILE A 69 0.57 -23.38 -1.05
CA ILE A 69 1.56 -22.30 -0.96
C ILE A 69 1.31 -21.26 -2.06
N GLY A 70 1.70 -20.02 -1.79
CA GLY A 70 1.60 -18.93 -2.77
C GLY A 70 0.18 -18.42 -3.00
N GLY A 71 -0.05 -17.91 -4.21
CA GLY A 71 -1.34 -17.36 -4.64
C GLY A 71 -1.40 -15.83 -4.63
N VAL A 72 -0.28 -15.12 -4.84
CA VAL A 72 -0.30 -13.65 -4.94
C VAL A 72 -1.18 -13.19 -6.11
N GLU A 73 -1.17 -13.91 -7.23
CA GLU A 73 -2.12 -13.69 -8.34
C GLU A 73 -3.58 -13.75 -7.86
N ALA A 74 -3.95 -14.81 -7.13
CA ALA A 74 -5.30 -14.97 -6.57
C ALA A 74 -5.64 -13.89 -5.53
N ILE A 75 -4.68 -13.44 -4.73
CA ILE A 75 -4.86 -12.31 -3.80
C ILE A 75 -5.21 -11.05 -4.59
N LEU A 76 -4.44 -10.72 -5.62
CA LEU A 76 -4.67 -9.52 -6.44
C LEU A 76 -6.03 -9.58 -7.17
N ASP A 77 -6.37 -10.72 -7.76
CA ASP A 77 -7.66 -10.92 -8.43
C ASP A 77 -8.84 -10.74 -7.46
N THR A 78 -8.75 -11.34 -6.28
CA THR A 78 -9.81 -11.26 -5.26
C THR A 78 -9.90 -9.88 -4.61
N VAL A 79 -8.78 -9.16 -4.46
CA VAL A 79 -8.77 -7.76 -4.04
C VAL A 79 -9.50 -6.90 -5.06
N VAL A 80 -9.18 -7.03 -6.35
CA VAL A 80 -9.86 -6.26 -7.42
C VAL A 80 -11.36 -6.54 -7.41
N SER A 81 -11.77 -7.80 -7.38
CA SER A 81 -13.18 -8.18 -7.27
C SER A 81 -13.83 -7.57 -6.03
N SER A 82 -13.17 -7.67 -4.87
CA SER A 82 -13.70 -7.15 -3.60
C SER A 82 -13.85 -5.63 -3.60
N LEU A 83 -12.96 -4.91 -4.28
CA LEU A 83 -13.06 -3.46 -4.45
C LEU A 83 -14.18 -3.10 -5.43
N VAL A 84 -14.36 -3.84 -6.52
CA VAL A 84 -15.51 -3.64 -7.43
C VAL A 84 -16.83 -3.85 -6.69
N ASP A 85 -16.91 -4.87 -5.84
CA ASP A 85 -18.12 -5.28 -5.13
C ASP A 85 -18.62 -4.27 -4.08
N ASN A 86 -17.76 -3.40 -3.55
CA ASN A 86 -18.18 -2.40 -2.57
C ASN A 86 -17.37 -1.10 -2.72
N PRO A 87 -18.00 0.03 -3.09
CA PRO A 87 -17.30 1.29 -3.36
C PRO A 87 -16.62 1.94 -2.15
N ASP A 88 -16.95 1.53 -0.93
CA ASP A 88 -16.38 2.10 0.29
C ASP A 88 -15.11 1.34 0.75
N ARG A 89 -14.77 0.20 0.13
CA ARG A 89 -13.54 -0.56 0.44
C ARG A 89 -12.31 0.10 -0.18
N THR A 90 -11.21 -0.02 0.53
CA THR A 90 -9.86 0.41 0.12
C THR A 90 -8.85 -0.71 0.38
N PHE A 91 -7.77 -0.74 -0.39
CA PHE A 91 -6.68 -1.69 -0.21
C PHE A 91 -5.33 -1.05 -0.53
N VAL A 92 -4.30 -1.39 0.24
CA VAL A 92 -2.92 -0.92 0.07
C VAL A 92 -2.01 -2.07 -0.40
N TYR A 93 -1.18 -1.82 -1.39
CA TYR A 93 -0.21 -2.78 -1.92
C TYR A 93 1.21 -2.20 -2.00
N ALA A 94 2.21 -2.92 -1.47
CA ALA A 94 3.58 -2.41 -1.34
C ALA A 94 4.60 -3.13 -2.25
N ASP A 95 4.53 -4.45 -2.36
CA ASP A 95 5.56 -5.28 -3.00
C ASP A 95 5.40 -5.39 -4.52
N LEU A 96 5.88 -4.39 -5.28
CA LEU A 96 5.59 -4.29 -6.72
C LEU A 96 6.14 -5.45 -7.58
N ALA A 97 7.09 -6.26 -7.10
CA ALA A 97 7.64 -7.39 -7.85
C ALA A 97 6.55 -8.35 -8.35
N PHE A 98 5.57 -8.68 -7.51
CA PHE A 98 4.44 -9.52 -7.92
C PHE A 98 3.40 -8.75 -8.73
N PHE A 99 3.12 -7.50 -8.35
CA PHE A 99 2.17 -6.66 -9.08
C PHE A 99 2.58 -6.45 -10.54
N VAL A 100 3.86 -6.14 -10.81
CA VAL A 100 4.37 -5.93 -12.17
C VAL A 100 4.17 -7.19 -13.02
N LYS A 101 4.43 -8.37 -12.46
CA LYS A 101 4.24 -9.64 -13.16
C LYS A 101 2.76 -9.92 -13.42
N TRP A 102 1.92 -9.78 -12.39
CA TRP A 102 0.47 -9.94 -12.52
C TRP A 102 -0.10 -8.96 -13.56
N TRP A 103 0.30 -7.70 -13.51
CA TRP A 103 -0.10 -6.64 -14.44
C TRP A 103 0.19 -6.98 -15.89
N GLN A 104 1.39 -7.52 -16.18
CA GLN A 104 1.78 -7.93 -17.53
C GLN A 104 0.94 -9.09 -18.07
N GLU A 105 0.38 -9.92 -17.19
CA GLU A 105 -0.44 -11.08 -17.52
C GLU A 105 -1.93 -10.71 -17.70
N LEU A 106 -2.36 -9.51 -17.28
CA LEU A 106 -3.75 -9.07 -17.38
C LEU A 106 -4.19 -8.70 -18.81
N HIS A 107 -5.45 -9.02 -19.11
CA HIS A 107 -6.17 -8.44 -20.24
C HIS A 107 -6.43 -6.93 -20.05
N GLU A 108 -6.51 -6.18 -21.15
CA GLU A 108 -6.69 -4.72 -21.10
C GLU A 108 -7.99 -4.29 -20.40
N ASP A 109 -9.06 -5.08 -20.48
CA ASP A 109 -10.31 -4.81 -19.76
C ASP A 109 -10.10 -4.82 -18.23
N THR A 110 -9.37 -5.80 -17.71
CA THR A 110 -9.04 -5.86 -16.28
C THR A 110 -8.07 -4.74 -15.88
N LYS A 111 -7.08 -4.43 -16.72
CA LYS A 111 -6.19 -3.28 -16.49
C LYS A 111 -6.98 -1.96 -16.40
N ALA A 112 -7.99 -1.78 -17.24
CA ALA A 112 -8.85 -0.59 -17.18
C ALA A 112 -9.62 -0.50 -15.85
N VAL A 113 -10.13 -1.63 -15.33
CA VAL A 113 -10.76 -1.68 -13.99
C VAL A 113 -9.77 -1.29 -12.90
N VAL A 114 -8.56 -1.85 -12.90
CA VAL A 114 -7.52 -1.54 -11.90
C VAL A 114 -7.10 -0.08 -11.98
N ARG A 115 -6.85 0.47 -13.18
CA ARG A 115 -6.56 1.90 -13.35
C ARG A 115 -7.66 2.78 -12.77
N SER A 116 -8.92 2.39 -12.98
CA SER A 116 -10.07 3.10 -12.41
C SER A 116 -10.09 3.04 -10.88
N LEU A 117 -9.82 1.88 -10.26
CA LEU A 117 -9.72 1.74 -8.80
C LEU A 117 -8.58 2.57 -8.20
N VAL A 118 -7.44 2.62 -8.89
CA VAL A 118 -6.28 3.44 -8.50
C VAL A 118 -6.60 4.92 -8.60
N GLN A 119 -7.20 5.38 -9.70
CA GLN A 119 -7.63 6.76 -9.89
C GLN A 119 -8.67 7.22 -8.84
N GLN A 120 -9.50 6.29 -8.36
CA GLN A 120 -10.47 6.53 -7.29
C GLN A 120 -9.81 6.56 -5.89
N GLY A 121 -8.52 6.23 -5.76
CA GLY A 121 -7.83 6.12 -4.46
C GLY A 121 -8.24 4.89 -3.66
N ARG A 122 -8.81 3.87 -4.31
CA ARG A 122 -9.35 2.68 -3.65
C ARG A 122 -8.39 1.49 -3.67
N PHE A 123 -7.53 1.44 -4.68
CA PHE A 123 -6.33 0.63 -4.69
C PHE A 123 -5.16 1.59 -4.62
N GLU A 124 -4.44 1.63 -3.50
CA GLU A 124 -3.33 2.56 -3.28
C GLU A 124 -1.99 1.81 -3.22
N PHE A 125 -0.98 2.36 -3.89
CA PHE A 125 0.38 1.85 -3.81
C PHE A 125 1.15 2.55 -2.69
N THR A 126 1.92 1.79 -1.91
CA THR A 126 2.86 2.31 -0.90
C THR A 126 4.25 1.71 -1.09
N GLY A 127 5.26 2.21 -0.37
CA GLY A 127 6.64 1.76 -0.48
C GLY A 127 7.38 2.31 -1.71
N GLY A 128 6.83 2.05 -2.91
CA GLY A 128 7.31 2.58 -4.20
C GLY A 128 8.48 1.84 -4.83
N GLY A 129 8.97 0.76 -4.21
CA GLY A 129 10.01 -0.09 -4.78
C GLY A 129 9.46 -1.38 -5.40
N ILE A 130 10.31 -2.05 -6.18
CA ILE A 130 10.06 -3.43 -6.62
C ILE A 130 9.94 -4.36 -5.41
N VAL A 131 10.68 -4.09 -4.33
CA VAL A 131 10.64 -4.88 -3.09
C VAL A 131 10.67 -3.97 -1.85
N GLN A 132 10.23 -4.50 -0.71
CA GLN A 132 10.66 -4.02 0.61
C GLN A 132 12.10 -4.50 0.86
N HIS A 133 13.09 -3.64 0.60
CA HIS A 133 14.50 -4.02 0.67
C HIS A 133 15.02 -4.16 2.10
N ASP A 134 16.03 -5.01 2.29
CA ASP A 134 16.83 -5.01 3.51
C ASP A 134 17.54 -3.65 3.69
N GLU A 135 17.62 -3.17 4.92
CA GLU A 135 18.26 -1.90 5.27
C GLU A 135 19.63 -2.08 5.92
N ALA A 136 20.02 -3.31 6.29
CA ALA A 136 21.29 -3.58 6.94
C ALA A 136 22.42 -3.85 5.95
N ASN A 137 22.19 -4.71 4.96
CA ASN A 137 23.22 -5.18 4.03
C ASN A 137 23.13 -4.54 2.64
N SER A 138 22.03 -3.84 2.34
CA SER A 138 21.86 -3.18 1.05
C SER A 138 22.77 -1.96 0.93
N HIS A 139 23.47 -1.87 -0.19
CA HIS A 139 24.12 -0.62 -0.58
C HIS A 139 23.06 0.36 -1.10
N TYR A 140 23.21 1.65 -0.78
CA TYR A 140 22.22 2.68 -1.14
C TYR A 140 21.94 2.75 -2.66
N SER A 141 22.92 2.43 -3.50
CA SER A 141 22.71 2.37 -4.96
C SER A 141 21.66 1.31 -5.34
N GLY A 142 21.68 0.13 -4.70
CA GLY A 142 20.68 -0.92 -4.94
C GLY A 142 19.30 -0.53 -4.42
N MET A 143 19.24 0.18 -3.28
CA MET A 143 17.99 0.75 -2.75
C MET A 143 17.40 1.75 -3.75
N VAL A 144 18.22 2.66 -4.29
CA VAL A 144 17.80 3.65 -5.28
C VAL A 144 17.36 3.00 -6.59
N ASP A 145 18.11 2.01 -7.09
CA ASP A 145 17.81 1.33 -8.35
C ASP A 145 16.45 0.63 -8.27
N GLN A 146 16.23 -0.19 -7.24
CA GLN A 146 14.97 -0.93 -7.08
C GLN A 146 13.78 0.00 -6.85
N MET A 147 13.97 1.10 -6.10
CA MET A 147 12.94 2.13 -5.92
C MET A 147 12.63 2.84 -7.24
N SER A 148 13.64 3.21 -8.01
CA SER A 148 13.47 3.91 -9.28
C SER A 148 12.72 3.06 -10.30
N LEU A 149 12.99 1.75 -10.34
CA LEU A 149 12.25 0.81 -11.19
C LEU A 149 10.77 0.74 -10.82
N GLY A 150 10.45 0.61 -9.53
CA GLY A 150 9.08 0.55 -9.03
C GLY A 150 8.30 1.84 -9.30
N MET A 151 8.87 2.99 -8.90
CA MET A 151 8.25 4.30 -9.10
C MET A 151 8.04 4.62 -10.59
N ARG A 152 9.01 4.27 -11.44
CA ARG A 152 8.88 4.47 -12.89
C ARG A 152 7.73 3.66 -13.47
N PHE A 153 7.63 2.38 -13.11
CA PHE A 153 6.52 1.54 -13.53
C PHE A 153 5.17 2.15 -13.12
N LEU A 154 5.04 2.61 -11.88
CA LEU A 154 3.80 3.24 -11.40
C LEU A 154 3.48 4.54 -12.12
N GLN A 155 4.49 5.36 -12.37
CA GLN A 155 4.35 6.61 -13.13
C GLN A 155 3.91 6.34 -14.57
N ASP A 156 4.50 5.35 -15.23
CA ASP A 156 4.22 5.03 -16.64
C ASP A 156 2.82 4.40 -16.81
N GLU A 157 2.38 3.53 -15.89
CA GLU A 157 1.10 2.80 -16.00
C GLU A 157 -0.10 3.52 -15.40
N PHE A 158 0.12 4.32 -14.35
CA PHE A 158 -0.94 4.93 -13.56
C PHE A 158 -0.80 6.45 -13.39
N GLY A 159 0.27 7.06 -13.89
CA GLY A 159 0.46 8.51 -13.86
C GLY A 159 0.75 9.10 -12.46
N HIS A 160 1.08 8.26 -11.48
CA HIS A 160 1.33 8.70 -10.09
C HIS A 160 2.39 7.83 -9.41
N THR A 161 3.05 8.39 -8.41
CA THR A 161 3.99 7.69 -7.53
C THR A 161 3.49 7.71 -6.08
N PRO A 162 3.81 6.68 -5.26
CA PRO A 162 3.44 6.64 -3.86
C PRO A 162 4.04 7.80 -3.06
N ARG A 163 3.29 8.30 -2.08
CA ARG A 163 3.79 9.30 -1.11
C ARG A 163 4.05 8.73 0.28
N ILE A 164 3.67 7.46 0.51
CA ILE A 164 3.84 6.78 1.79
C ILE A 164 4.82 5.62 1.62
N ALA A 165 5.89 5.64 2.40
CA ALA A 165 6.88 4.57 2.46
C ALA A 165 6.44 3.51 3.48
N TRP A 166 6.74 2.25 3.18
CA TRP A 166 6.21 1.09 3.88
C TRP A 166 7.34 0.05 4.06
N GLN A 167 7.92 -0.02 5.25
CA GLN A 167 9.05 -0.88 5.61
C GLN A 167 8.72 -1.71 6.85
N LEU A 168 7.71 -2.56 6.75
CA LEU A 168 7.19 -3.25 7.93
C LEU A 168 8.05 -4.42 8.40
N ASP A 169 8.74 -5.11 7.48
CA ASP A 169 9.38 -6.39 7.78
C ASP A 169 10.92 -6.36 7.87
N GLY A 170 11.56 -5.20 7.67
CA GLY A 170 13.01 -5.07 7.79
C GLY A 170 13.51 -5.43 9.20
N PHE A 171 14.60 -6.18 9.31
CA PHE A 171 15.19 -6.58 10.60
C PHE A 171 16.06 -5.47 11.20
N GLY A 172 15.41 -4.36 11.56
CA GLY A 172 16.05 -3.09 11.92
C GLY A 172 16.01 -2.10 10.76
N HIS A 173 16.18 -0.82 11.09
CA HIS A 173 16.01 0.28 10.14
C HIS A 173 17.23 1.20 10.14
N SER A 174 17.61 1.64 8.94
CA SER A 174 18.77 2.47 8.68
C SER A 174 18.38 3.94 8.57
N ARG A 175 19.29 4.84 8.94
CA ARG A 175 19.09 6.28 8.70
C ARG A 175 19.07 6.63 7.19
N THR A 176 19.55 5.73 6.34
CA THR A 176 19.50 5.86 4.89
C THR A 176 18.06 5.84 4.37
N GLU A 177 17.15 5.11 5.02
CA GLU A 177 15.76 5.01 4.56
C GLU A 177 15.02 6.36 4.58
N PRO A 178 14.90 7.09 5.70
CA PRO A 178 14.26 8.41 5.70
C PRO A 178 14.99 9.42 4.81
N LEU A 179 16.32 9.29 4.63
CA LEU A 179 17.09 10.12 3.69
C LEU A 179 16.63 9.89 2.24
N LEU A 180 16.61 8.64 1.78
CA LEU A 180 16.22 8.33 0.41
C LEU A 180 14.74 8.60 0.16
N LYS A 181 13.87 8.32 1.14
CA LYS A 181 12.42 8.56 1.01
C LYS A 181 12.09 10.05 0.99
N SER A 182 12.72 10.88 1.82
CA SER A 182 12.52 12.34 1.77
C SER A 182 12.95 12.93 0.43
N MET A 183 14.12 12.53 -0.07
CA MET A 183 14.60 12.94 -1.40
C MET A 183 13.74 12.39 -2.55
N GLY A 184 13.11 11.23 -2.34
CA GLY A 184 12.19 10.59 -3.29
C GLY A 184 10.77 11.18 -3.30
N GLY A 185 10.49 12.21 -2.50
CA GLY A 185 9.19 12.87 -2.46
C GLY A 185 8.13 12.19 -1.60
N PHE A 186 8.53 11.28 -0.70
CA PHE A 186 7.63 10.69 0.28
C PHE A 186 7.36 11.65 1.45
N ASP A 187 6.15 11.56 2.01
CA ASP A 187 5.70 12.37 3.15
C ASP A 187 5.83 11.65 4.49
N ALA A 188 5.76 10.32 4.47
CA ALA A 188 5.77 9.50 5.68
C ALA A 188 6.43 8.14 5.46
N LEU A 189 6.98 7.59 6.53
CA LEU A 189 7.53 6.24 6.62
C LEU A 189 6.85 5.44 7.73
N PHE A 190 6.32 4.27 7.40
CA PHE A 190 5.79 3.33 8.38
C PHE A 190 6.70 2.12 8.48
N PHE A 191 7.04 1.72 9.69
CA PHE A 191 7.90 0.57 9.93
C PHE A 191 7.43 -0.31 11.08
N GLY A 192 7.83 -1.58 11.06
CA GLY A 192 7.41 -2.56 12.04
C GLY A 192 8.44 -2.77 13.14
N ARG A 193 9.51 -3.47 12.79
CA ARG A 193 10.42 -4.11 13.74
C ARG A 193 11.43 -3.12 14.32
N SER A 194 11.66 -3.18 15.63
CA SER A 194 12.85 -2.58 16.24
C SER A 194 13.22 -3.35 17.51
N ASP A 195 14.28 -2.92 18.19
CA ASP A 195 14.64 -3.45 19.50
C ASP A 195 13.45 -3.37 20.48
N GLU A 196 13.19 -4.45 21.21
CA GLU A 196 12.05 -4.55 22.13
C GLU A 196 12.11 -3.54 23.27
N SER A 197 13.32 -3.18 23.73
CA SER A 197 13.50 -2.19 24.79
C SER A 197 13.22 -0.78 24.29
N ASP A 198 13.70 -0.42 23.09
CA ASP A 198 13.36 0.84 22.43
C ASP A 198 11.84 0.94 22.21
N MET A 199 11.20 -0.12 21.72
CA MET A 199 9.75 -0.16 21.53
C MET A 199 8.97 0.09 22.81
N ARG A 200 9.37 -0.56 23.92
CA ARG A 200 8.74 -0.37 25.23
C ARG A 200 8.89 1.07 25.70
N GLN A 201 10.09 1.65 25.57
CA GLN A 201 10.33 3.04 25.92
C GLN A 201 9.50 4.01 25.06
N ARG A 202 9.39 3.78 23.74
CA ARG A 202 8.57 4.61 22.84
C ARG A 202 7.09 4.55 23.18
N LYS A 203 6.57 3.40 23.60
CA LYS A 203 5.18 3.28 24.08
C LYS A 203 4.95 4.08 25.35
N GLU A 204 5.83 3.92 26.34
CA GLU A 204 5.76 4.63 27.62
C GLU A 204 5.81 6.16 27.41
N ASN A 205 6.66 6.60 26.49
CA ASN A 205 6.87 8.02 26.18
C ASN A 205 5.92 8.59 25.11
N ARG A 206 5.02 7.77 24.54
CA ARG A 206 4.14 8.15 23.41
C ARG A 206 4.92 8.70 22.21
N SER A 207 6.04 8.08 21.87
CA SER A 207 6.98 8.49 20.81
C SER A 207 7.18 7.40 19.73
N LEU A 208 6.15 6.60 19.47
CA LEU A 208 6.10 5.70 18.32
C LEU A 208 5.96 6.48 17.00
N GLU A 209 5.39 7.68 17.07
CA GLU A 209 5.36 8.66 16.00
C GLU A 209 6.43 9.71 16.28
N LEU A 210 7.27 10.00 15.28
CA LEU A 210 8.38 10.94 15.41
C LEU A 210 8.71 11.60 14.07
N ILE A 211 9.47 12.70 14.14
CA ILE A 211 10.19 13.24 12.98
C ILE A 211 11.59 12.64 12.98
N TRP A 212 11.88 11.82 11.97
CA TRP A 212 13.18 11.17 11.82
C TRP A 212 14.02 11.89 10.77
N ARG A 213 15.14 12.47 11.19
CA ARG A 213 16.10 13.14 10.30
C ARG A 213 17.02 12.13 9.61
N GLY A 214 16.92 12.05 8.29
CA GLY A 214 17.76 11.15 7.47
C GLY A 214 19.22 11.61 7.31
N SER A 215 19.51 12.90 7.41
CA SER A 215 20.88 13.40 7.30
C SER A 215 21.11 14.66 8.13
N GLU A 216 22.22 14.67 8.87
CA GLU A 216 22.68 15.88 9.54
C GLU A 216 23.11 16.95 8.56
N SER A 217 23.75 16.56 7.44
CA SER A 217 24.25 17.50 6.42
C SER A 217 23.13 18.21 5.67
N TYR A 218 22.00 17.53 5.44
CA TYR A 218 20.82 18.10 4.79
C TYR A 218 19.82 18.69 5.80
N GLY A 219 20.06 18.51 7.10
CA GLY A 219 19.21 19.05 8.15
C GLY A 219 17.75 18.69 7.97
N SER A 220 16.88 19.69 8.12
CA SER A 220 15.42 19.52 8.07
C SER A 220 14.87 19.19 6.68
N GLU A 221 15.66 19.27 5.61
CA GLU A 221 15.22 18.82 4.28
C GLU A 221 14.99 17.31 4.22
N THR A 222 15.54 16.58 5.18
CA THR A 222 15.41 15.12 5.30
C THR A 222 14.63 14.69 6.53
N ASP A 223 13.88 15.61 7.13
CA ASP A 223 12.97 15.31 8.23
C ASP A 223 11.74 14.58 7.67
N MET A 224 11.51 13.36 8.16
CA MET A 224 10.43 12.49 7.70
C MET A 224 9.50 12.14 8.85
N PHE A 225 8.19 12.34 8.67
CA PHE A 225 7.23 11.78 9.62
C PHE A 225 7.33 10.26 9.59
N THR A 226 7.59 9.66 10.74
CA THR A 226 7.82 8.23 10.85
C THR A 226 6.93 7.66 11.93
N SER A 227 6.26 6.54 11.64
CA SER A 227 5.41 5.83 12.60
C SER A 227 5.83 4.38 12.72
N GLN A 228 6.11 3.97 13.95
CA GLN A 228 6.38 2.59 14.30
C GLN A 228 5.09 1.84 14.65
N TYR A 229 4.90 0.65 14.09
CA TYR A 229 3.81 -0.24 14.49
C TYR A 229 3.99 -0.70 15.96
N PRO A 230 2.94 -0.60 16.77
CA PRO A 230 3.05 -0.72 18.22
C PRO A 230 3.39 -2.11 18.74
N THR A 231 3.61 -3.13 17.90
CA THR A 231 4.00 -4.46 18.40
C THR A 231 5.20 -5.07 17.69
N GLY A 232 5.77 -4.37 16.70
CA GLY A 232 6.81 -4.94 15.86
C GLY A 232 6.27 -5.91 14.81
N ASN A 233 4.98 -6.23 14.86
CA ASN A 233 4.27 -7.05 13.89
C ASN A 233 3.24 -6.23 13.12
N TYR A 234 2.85 -6.74 11.97
CA TYR A 234 1.99 -6.07 10.98
C TYR A 234 0.78 -6.92 10.56
N GLY A 235 0.39 -7.92 11.35
CA GLY A 235 -0.83 -8.72 11.13
C GLY A 235 -2.08 -8.16 11.86
N GLU A 236 -3.24 -8.82 11.70
CA GLU A 236 -4.54 -8.36 12.20
C GLU A 236 -4.74 -8.33 13.73
N HIS A 237 -3.85 -8.95 14.52
CA HIS A 237 -3.96 -9.00 16.00
C HIS A 237 -3.70 -7.65 16.70
N GLN A 238 -3.84 -6.52 16.00
CA GLN A 238 -3.22 -5.23 16.35
C GLN A 238 -4.21 -4.09 16.61
N ILE A 239 -5.53 -4.30 16.50
CA ILE A 239 -6.50 -3.28 16.95
C ILE A 239 -6.55 -3.29 18.48
N ARG A 240 -5.50 -2.77 19.13
CA ARG A 240 -5.55 -2.34 20.53
C ARG A 240 -5.52 -0.82 20.56
N LEU A 241 -6.72 -0.25 20.52
CA LEU A 241 -6.93 1.18 20.71
C LEU A 241 -6.61 1.52 22.16
N HIS A 242 -5.46 2.11 22.41
CA HIS A 242 -5.18 2.74 23.69
C HIS A 242 -5.71 4.18 23.63
N VAL A 243 -6.88 4.40 24.23
CA VAL A 243 -7.42 5.74 24.44
C VAL A 243 -6.84 6.28 25.73
N SER A 244 -5.89 7.19 25.66
CA SER A 244 -5.60 8.09 26.78
C SER A 244 -6.35 9.39 26.55
N GLY A 245 -7.27 9.71 27.47
CA GLY A 245 -7.85 11.05 27.59
C GLY A 245 -6.84 12.09 28.07
#